data_AF-Q386K5-F1
#
_entry.id   AF-Q386K5-F1
#
_cell.length_a   1.000
_cell.length_b   1.000
_cell.length_c   1.000
_cell.angle_alpha   90.00
_cell.angle_beta   90.00
_cell.angle_gamma   90.00
#
_symmetry.space_group_name_H-M   'P 1'
#
loop_
_entity.id
_entity.type
_entity.pdbx_description
1 polymer ?
#
loop_
_entity_poly.entity_id
_entity_poly.type
_entity_poly.pdbx_seq_one_letter_code
_entity_poly.pdbx_strand_id
1 'polypeptide(L)'
;MNIILIGLVMVTGWSIDKTDPEVQSVVQYMFYSVHAVLAAVMIYMFSRIWDTKDTRILQVKDTYTGEWERMTVSDYDFGKWREMFFLKMMLPVCIGLFVALRWEMPLVLLVQCVTNPIVAWNAPVTQLYLRGFKEEGPLVRPWKDEVATVEWMREMFGLAREEQDKFLSGQNGTKGRKGQ
;
A
#
# COMPACT_ATOMS: atom_id res chain seq x y z
N MET A 1 11.22 -1.66 -9.68
CA MET A 1 11.98 -1.72 -8.40
C MET A 1 13.43 -2.08 -8.71
N ASN A 2 14.41 -1.38 -8.13
CA ASN A 2 15.82 -1.65 -8.40
C ASN A 2 16.26 -2.89 -7.60
N ILE A 3 16.13 -4.09 -8.18
CA ILE A 3 16.50 -5.38 -7.55
C ILE A 3 17.93 -5.36 -7.04
N ILE A 4 18.82 -4.62 -7.70
CA ILE A 4 20.23 -4.43 -7.32
C ILE A 4 20.32 -3.76 -5.94
N LEU A 5 19.46 -2.80 -5.63
CA LEU A 5 19.48 -2.10 -4.36
C LEU A 5 19.05 -3.01 -3.20
N ILE A 6 18.04 -3.86 -3.42
CA ILE A 6 17.63 -4.88 -2.43
C ILE A 6 18.75 -5.92 -2.27
N GLY A 7 19.37 -6.34 -3.37
CA GLY A 7 20.55 -7.22 -3.32
C GLY A 7 21.70 -6.61 -2.53
N LEU A 8 21.98 -5.32 -2.70
CA LEU A 8 23.00 -4.59 -1.95
C LEU A 8 22.67 -4.56 -0.44
N VAL A 9 21.41 -4.29 -0.09
CA VAL A 9 20.95 -4.33 1.32
C VAL A 9 21.06 -5.74 1.91
N MET A 10 20.77 -6.77 1.12
CA MET A 10 20.93 -8.18 1.55
C MET A 10 22.41 -8.53 1.80
N VAL A 11 23.30 -8.16 0.88
CA VAL A 11 24.75 -8.43 0.99
C VAL A 11 25.35 -7.67 2.17
N THR A 12 25.02 -6.39 2.33
CA THR A 12 25.46 -5.59 3.50
C THR A 12 24.84 -6.11 4.80
N GLY A 13 23.60 -6.59 4.73
CA GLY A 13 22.90 -7.27 5.83
C GLY A 13 23.54 -8.58 6.30
N TRP A 14 24.29 -9.26 5.42
CA TRP A 14 25.06 -10.45 5.77
C TRP A 14 26.39 -10.10 6.46
N SER A 15 26.97 -8.94 6.17
CA SER A 15 28.18 -8.47 6.87
C SER A 15 27.90 -7.85 8.24
N ILE A 16 26.64 -7.56 8.55
CA ILE A 16 26.24 -6.97 9.84
C ILE A 16 26.26 -8.05 10.92
N ASP A 17 27.04 -7.81 11.97
CA ASP A 17 26.99 -8.61 13.18
C ASP A 17 25.63 -8.42 13.86
N LYS A 18 24.80 -9.47 13.82
CA LYS A 18 23.47 -9.46 14.42
C LYS A 18 23.52 -9.70 15.93
N THR A 19 24.65 -10.18 16.46
CA THR A 19 24.82 -10.46 17.88
C THR A 19 25.23 -9.24 18.68
N ASP A 20 25.72 -8.19 18.00
CA ASP A 20 26.13 -6.94 18.63
C ASP A 20 24.92 -6.03 18.91
N PRO A 21 24.59 -5.75 20.20
CA PRO A 21 23.48 -4.88 20.57
C PRO A 21 23.67 -3.42 20.14
N GLU A 22 24.91 -2.96 19.96
CA GLU A 22 25.19 -1.61 19.46
C GLU A 22 24.74 -1.48 18.01
N VAL A 23 25.07 -2.47 17.18
CA VAL A 23 24.67 -2.50 15.77
C VAL A 23 23.15 -2.58 15.63
N GLN A 24 22.49 -3.42 16.44
CA GLN A 24 21.02 -3.47 16.47
C GLN A 24 20.40 -2.11 16.83
N SER A 25 20.96 -1.41 17.82
CA SER A 25 20.48 -0.10 18.25
C SER A 25 20.64 0.94 17.14
N VAL A 26 21.78 0.96 16.46
CA VAL A 26 22.02 1.86 15.32
C VAL A 26 21.00 1.61 14.20
N VAL A 27 20.73 0.34 13.86
CA VAL A 27 19.72 0.00 12.85
C VAL A 27 18.32 0.46 13.26
N GLN A 28 17.96 0.32 14.53
CA GLN A 28 16.67 0.81 15.04
C GLN A 28 16.56 2.33 14.97
N TYR A 29 17.59 3.08 15.39
CA TYR A 29 17.60 4.54 15.28
C TYR A 29 17.48 5.01 13.84
N MET A 30 18.18 4.36 12.91
CA MET A 30 18.05 4.65 11.48
C MET A 30 16.63 4.40 11.00
N PHE A 31 16.03 3.26 11.38
CA PHE A 31 14.65 2.92 11.05
C PHE A 31 13.66 3.96 11.55
N TYR A 32 13.74 4.37 12.81
CA TYR A 32 12.87 5.40 13.37
C TYR A 32 13.08 6.75 12.68
N SER A 33 14.33 7.13 12.40
CA SER A 33 14.66 8.39 11.74
C SER A 33 14.06 8.47 10.33
N VAL A 34 14.22 7.42 9.52
CA VAL A 34 13.66 7.35 8.16
C VAL A 34 12.14 7.45 8.19
N HIS A 35 11.48 6.71 9.09
CA HIS A 35 10.02 6.72 9.16
C HIS A 35 9.44 7.98 9.80
N ALA A 36 10.19 8.66 10.69
CA ALA A 36 9.82 9.99 11.17
C ALA A 36 9.82 11.01 10.03
N VAL A 37 10.84 10.98 9.16
CA VAL A 37 10.88 11.83 7.95
C VAL A 37 9.73 11.50 7.01
N LEU A 38 9.46 10.22 6.75
CA LEU A 38 8.31 9.83 5.92
C LEU A 38 6.99 10.28 6.52
N ALA A 39 6.79 10.12 7.82
CA ALA A 39 5.58 10.61 8.51
C ALA A 39 5.42 12.13 8.35
N ALA A 40 6.51 12.91 8.49
CA ALA A 40 6.48 14.34 8.26
C ALA A 40 6.08 14.70 6.82
N VAL A 41 6.61 13.98 5.81
CA VAL A 41 6.21 14.15 4.41
C VAL A 41 4.73 13.83 4.21
N MET A 42 4.22 12.78 4.84
CA MET A 42 2.82 12.38 4.73
C MET A 42 1.88 13.42 5.35
N ILE A 43 2.25 14.02 6.49
CA ILE A 43 1.51 15.12 7.13
C ILE A 43 1.53 16.38 6.25
N TYR A 44 2.67 16.70 5.65
CA TYR A 44 2.76 17.80 4.68
C TYR A 44 1.84 17.57 3.48
N MET A 45 1.86 16.36 2.90
CA MET A 45 0.96 16.01 1.80
C MET A 45 -0.51 16.09 2.19
N PHE A 46 -0.87 15.59 3.37
CA PHE A 46 -2.23 15.71 3.91
C PHE A 46 -2.69 17.18 3.92
N SER A 47 -1.84 18.07 4.43
CA SER A 47 -2.13 19.51 4.48
C SER A 47 -2.31 20.11 3.08
N ARG A 48 -1.48 19.69 2.11
CA ARG A 48 -1.57 20.15 0.71
C ARG A 48 -2.81 19.65 -0.02
N ILE A 49 -3.26 18.43 0.26
CA ILE A 49 -4.51 17.88 -0.29
C ILE A 49 -5.71 18.63 0.32
N TRP A 50 -5.67 18.88 1.63
CA TRP A 50 -6.71 19.62 2.35
C TRP A 50 -6.92 21.03 1.82
N ASP A 51 -5.83 21.73 1.49
CA ASP A 51 -5.90 23.10 0.95
C ASP A 51 -6.32 23.17 -0.52
N THR A 52 -6.39 22.03 -1.22
CA THR A 52 -6.74 21.98 -2.65
C THR A 52 -8.25 22.14 -2.86
N LYS A 53 -8.66 23.18 -3.59
CA LYS A 53 -10.06 23.50 -3.90
C LYS A 53 -10.56 22.90 -5.22
N ASP A 54 -10.09 21.72 -5.59
CA ASP A 54 -10.48 21.08 -6.85
C ASP A 54 -11.85 20.40 -6.72
N THR A 55 -12.87 21.00 -7.35
CA THR A 55 -14.25 20.51 -7.33
C THR A 55 -14.59 19.64 -8.54
N ARG A 56 -13.61 19.23 -9.36
CA ARG A 56 -13.88 18.31 -10.47
C ARG A 56 -14.42 16.98 -9.93
N ILE A 57 -15.40 16.43 -10.61
CA ILE A 57 -16.00 15.13 -10.28
C ILE A 57 -15.31 14.07 -11.15
N LEU A 58 -14.80 13.02 -10.50
CA LEU A 58 -14.24 11.83 -11.13
C LEU A 58 -15.25 10.69 -11.08
N GLN A 59 -15.27 9.88 -12.15
CA GLN A 59 -15.92 8.58 -12.14
C GLN A 59 -14.86 7.52 -11.89
N VAL A 60 -14.96 6.86 -10.74
CA VAL A 60 -14.01 5.82 -10.31
C VAL A 60 -14.76 4.51 -10.23
N LYS A 61 -14.18 3.46 -10.80
CA LYS A 61 -14.74 2.11 -10.70
C LYS A 61 -14.25 1.47 -9.41
N ASP A 62 -15.15 1.10 -8.52
CA ASP A 62 -14.81 0.35 -7.32
C ASP A 62 -14.23 -1.02 -7.74
N THR A 63 -13.09 -1.39 -7.15
CA THR A 63 -12.40 -2.64 -7.44
C THR A 63 -13.17 -3.87 -6.95
N TYR A 64 -13.97 -3.72 -5.89
CA TYR A 64 -14.71 -4.81 -5.27
C TYR A 64 -16.08 -4.99 -5.91
N THR A 65 -16.91 -3.95 -5.96
CA THR A 65 -18.27 -4.04 -6.51
C THR A 65 -18.29 -3.97 -8.04
N GLY A 66 -17.28 -3.33 -8.65
CA GLY A 66 -17.26 -3.05 -10.08
C GLY A 66 -18.20 -1.91 -10.50
N GLU A 67 -18.89 -1.29 -9.53
CA GLU A 67 -19.79 -0.17 -9.78
C GLU A 67 -19.01 1.13 -9.99
N TRP A 68 -19.60 2.04 -10.75
CA TRP A 68 -19.04 3.38 -10.98
C TRP A 68 -19.53 4.33 -9.89
N GLU A 69 -18.60 4.83 -9.08
CA GLU A 69 -18.85 5.83 -8.07
C GLU A 69 -18.41 7.22 -8.56
N ARG A 70 -19.21 8.24 -8.23
CA ARG A 70 -18.85 9.64 -8.47
C ARG A 70 -18.28 10.23 -7.19
N MET A 71 -17.05 10.70 -7.24
CA MET A 71 -16.39 11.36 -6.11
C MET A 71 -15.63 12.60 -6.56
N THR A 72 -15.37 13.53 -5.64
CA THR A 72 -14.56 14.70 -5.97
C THR A 72 -13.08 14.31 -6.11
N VAL A 73 -12.30 15.11 -6.84
CA VAL A 73 -10.84 14.91 -6.92
C VAL A 73 -10.20 14.90 -5.53
N SER A 74 -10.61 15.81 -4.65
CA SER A 74 -10.08 15.90 -3.29
C SER A 74 -10.36 14.62 -2.49
N ASP A 75 -11.60 14.10 -2.53
CA ASP A 75 -11.98 12.87 -1.82
C ASP A 75 -11.19 11.65 -2.35
N TYR A 76 -11.01 11.57 -3.67
CA TYR A 76 -10.21 10.52 -4.30
C TYR A 76 -8.75 10.58 -3.85
N ASP A 77 -8.14 11.77 -3.89
CA ASP A 77 -6.74 11.97 -3.51
C ASP A 77 -6.52 11.71 -2.02
N PHE A 78 -7.45 12.11 -1.15
CA PHE A 78 -7.45 11.73 0.26
C PHE A 78 -7.54 10.23 0.48
N GLY A 79 -8.40 9.55 -0.30
CA GLY A 79 -8.50 8.09 -0.28
C GLY A 79 -7.17 7.41 -0.63
N LYS A 80 -6.51 7.88 -1.69
CA LYS A 80 -5.20 7.35 -2.13
C LYS A 80 -4.06 7.70 -1.17
N TRP A 81 -4.08 8.90 -0.59
CA TRP A 81 -3.16 9.26 0.49
C TRP A 81 -3.34 8.33 1.71
N ARG A 82 -4.59 8.08 2.14
CA ARG A 82 -4.90 7.19 3.26
C ARG A 82 -4.44 5.76 2.99
N GLU A 83 -4.71 5.25 1.80
CA GLU A 83 -4.24 3.93 1.34
C GLU A 83 -2.71 3.84 1.44
N MET A 84 -2.00 4.84 0.91
CA MET A 84 -0.54 4.90 0.95
C MET A 84 -0.01 4.97 2.39
N PHE A 85 -0.58 5.83 3.23
CA PHE A 85 -0.14 6.03 4.61
C PHE A 85 -0.39 4.79 5.46
N PHE A 86 -1.62 4.26 5.48
CA PHE A 86 -1.96 3.15 6.37
C PHE A 86 -1.53 1.79 5.84
N LEU A 87 -1.81 1.49 4.56
CA LEU A 87 -1.57 0.15 4.00
C LEU A 87 -0.15 -0.02 3.45
N LYS A 88 0.42 1.01 2.81
CA LYS A 88 1.74 0.90 2.17
C LYS A 88 2.90 1.36 3.04
N MET A 89 2.65 2.11 4.12
CA MET A 89 3.68 2.60 5.03
C MET A 89 3.50 2.06 6.46
N MET A 90 2.43 2.43 7.17
CA MET A 90 2.24 2.08 8.59
C MET A 90 2.15 0.56 8.82
N LEU A 91 1.34 -0.15 8.04
CA LEU A 91 1.19 -1.59 8.21
C LEU A 91 2.51 -2.37 8.00
N PRO A 92 3.26 -2.16 6.90
CA PRO A 92 4.60 -2.75 6.75
C PRO A 92 5.55 -2.37 7.90
N VAL A 93 5.55 -1.13 8.35
CA VAL A 93 6.38 -0.67 9.48
C VAL A 93 6.06 -1.44 10.75
N CYS A 94 4.79 -1.58 11.11
CA CYS A 94 4.37 -2.34 12.29
C CYS A 94 4.74 -3.82 12.18
N ILE A 95 4.50 -4.44 11.02
CA ILE A 95 4.86 -5.85 10.78
C ILE A 95 6.37 -6.02 10.83
N GLY A 96 7.13 -5.13 10.17
CA GLY A 96 8.58 -5.18 10.12
C GLY A 96 9.22 -5.02 11.49
N LEU A 97 8.69 -4.08 12.28
CA LEU A 97 9.12 -3.89 13.67
C LEU A 97 8.78 -5.13 14.52
N PHE A 98 7.57 -5.67 14.40
CA PHE A 98 7.18 -6.89 15.12
C PHE A 98 8.10 -8.07 14.76
N VAL A 99 8.37 -8.28 13.47
CA VAL A 99 9.25 -9.36 13.01
C VAL A 99 10.68 -9.15 13.49
N ALA A 100 11.20 -7.93 13.40
CA ALA A 100 12.54 -7.60 13.85
C ALA A 100 12.71 -7.81 15.35
N LEU A 101 11.71 -7.43 16.16
CA LEU A 101 11.72 -7.64 17.62
C LEU A 101 11.55 -9.12 18.00
N ARG A 102 10.72 -9.88 17.28
CA ARG A 102 10.39 -11.26 17.64
C ARG A 102 11.47 -12.26 17.23
N TRP A 103 12.20 -12.00 16.15
CA TRP A 103 13.21 -12.89 15.58
C TRP A 103 14.61 -12.27 15.49
N GLU A 104 14.84 -11.09 16.07
CA GLU A 104 16.14 -10.41 16.07
C GLU A 104 16.74 -10.26 14.66
N MET A 105 15.87 -9.91 13.70
CA MET A 105 16.24 -9.78 12.29
C MET A 105 16.35 -8.30 11.86
N PRO A 106 17.50 -7.61 12.11
CA PRO A 106 17.67 -6.20 11.74
C PRO A 106 17.57 -5.98 10.22
N LEU A 107 17.83 -7.01 9.42
CA LEU A 107 17.74 -6.95 7.95
C LEU A 107 16.35 -6.52 7.45
N VAL A 108 15.27 -6.93 8.14
CA VAL A 108 13.90 -6.53 7.76
C VAL A 108 13.74 -5.02 7.86
N LEU A 109 14.29 -4.40 8.92
CA LEU A 109 14.25 -2.96 9.12
C LEU A 109 15.07 -2.22 8.05
N LEU A 110 16.25 -2.73 7.71
CA LEU A 110 17.11 -2.15 6.68
C LEU A 110 16.44 -2.13 5.31
N VAL A 111 15.80 -3.25 4.93
CA VAL A 111 15.05 -3.32 3.67
C VAL A 111 13.94 -2.27 3.68
N GLN A 112 13.18 -2.16 4.77
CA GLN A 112 12.10 -1.16 4.90
C GLN A 112 12.59 0.28 4.85
N CYS A 113 13.76 0.59 5.42
CA CYS A 113 14.39 1.91 5.34
C CYS A 113 14.64 2.35 3.89
N VAL A 114 14.80 1.41 2.97
CA VAL A 114 15.07 1.69 1.56
C VAL A 114 13.79 1.59 0.72
N THR A 115 13.01 0.53 0.92
CA THR A 115 11.83 0.28 0.08
C THR A 115 10.71 1.28 0.35
N ASN A 116 10.47 1.65 1.61
CA ASN A 116 9.33 2.51 1.95
C ASN A 116 9.47 3.93 1.38
N PRO A 117 10.65 4.59 1.47
CA PRO A 117 10.85 5.86 0.78
C PRO A 117 10.68 5.76 -0.74
N ILE A 118 11.18 4.69 -1.37
CA ILE A 118 11.04 4.51 -2.82
C ILE A 118 9.57 4.34 -3.22
N VAL A 119 8.81 3.54 -2.47
CA VAL A 119 7.38 3.34 -2.71
C VAL A 119 6.62 4.64 -2.51
N ALA A 120 6.86 5.36 -1.41
CA ALA A 120 6.23 6.63 -1.14
C ALA A 120 6.57 7.68 -2.23
N TRP A 121 7.84 7.75 -2.65
CA TRP A 121 8.31 8.70 -3.66
C TRP A 121 7.72 8.47 -5.04
N ASN A 122 7.54 7.20 -5.42
CA ASN A 122 6.99 6.83 -6.71
C ASN A 122 5.45 6.83 -6.75
N ALA A 123 4.77 6.94 -5.61
CA ALA A 123 3.31 6.98 -5.57
C ALA A 123 2.77 8.21 -6.34
N PRO A 124 1.74 8.06 -7.20
CA PRO A 124 1.20 9.16 -8.02
C PRO A 124 0.77 10.38 -7.20
N VAL A 125 0.15 10.17 -6.03
CA VAL A 125 -0.25 11.24 -5.12
C VAL A 125 0.96 12.03 -4.60
N THR A 126 2.08 11.36 -4.31
CA THR A 126 3.33 12.03 -3.92
C THR A 126 3.93 12.81 -5.07
N GLN A 127 3.95 12.23 -6.27
CA GLN A 127 4.45 12.93 -7.46
C GLN A 127 3.66 14.20 -7.75
N LEU A 128 2.34 14.17 -7.55
CA LEU A 128 1.49 15.33 -7.76
C LEU A 128 1.72 16.41 -6.70
N TYR A 129 1.61 16.07 -5.42
CA TYR A 129 1.58 17.06 -4.33
C TYR A 129 2.95 17.48 -3.80
N LEU A 130 3.92 16.56 -3.79
CA LEU A 130 5.28 16.83 -3.31
C LEU A 130 6.18 17.34 -4.44
N ARG A 131 6.11 16.73 -5.64
CA ARG A 131 6.96 17.13 -6.79
C ARG A 131 6.33 18.20 -7.68
N GLY A 132 5.03 18.48 -7.52
CA GLY A 132 4.33 19.48 -8.32
C GLY A 132 4.22 19.09 -9.80
N PHE A 133 4.23 17.79 -10.10
CA PHE A 133 4.05 17.33 -11.47
C PHE A 133 2.65 17.67 -11.98
N LYS A 134 2.50 17.81 -13.30
CA LYS A 134 1.19 18.04 -13.90
C LYS A 134 0.45 16.72 -14.06
N GLU A 135 -0.87 16.79 -14.13
CA GLU A 135 -1.76 15.65 -14.42
C GLU A 135 -1.65 15.21 -15.88
N GLU A 136 -0.49 14.68 -16.26
CA GLU A 136 -0.20 14.26 -17.63
C GLU A 136 0.23 12.78 -17.65
N GLY A 137 -0.16 12.07 -18.71
CA GLY A 137 0.18 10.66 -18.92
C GLY A 137 -0.25 9.75 -17.75
N PRO A 138 0.69 9.07 -17.06
CA PRO A 138 0.37 8.13 -15.98
C PRO A 138 -0.18 8.81 -14.72
N LEU A 139 -0.07 10.13 -14.61
CA LEU A 139 -0.56 10.90 -13.45
C LEU A 139 -1.99 11.43 -13.65
N VAL A 140 -2.64 11.11 -14.78
CA VAL A 140 -4.06 11.41 -14.99
C VAL A 140 -4.92 10.53 -14.08
N ARG A 141 -5.85 11.15 -13.35
CA ARG A 141 -6.79 10.44 -12.48
C ARG A 141 -7.94 9.82 -13.29
N PRO A 142 -8.52 8.69 -12.87
CA PRO A 142 -8.07 7.84 -11.77
C PRO A 142 -6.76 7.11 -12.14
N TRP A 143 -5.82 7.06 -11.20
CA TRP A 143 -4.58 6.31 -11.42
C TRP A 143 -4.90 4.83 -11.53
N LYS A 144 -4.27 4.16 -12.50
CA LYS A 144 -4.30 2.71 -12.55
C LYS A 144 -3.63 2.22 -11.27
N ASP A 145 -4.39 1.56 -10.42
CA ASP A 145 -3.78 0.85 -9.32
C ASP A 145 -2.76 -0.11 -9.92
N GLU A 146 -1.50 0.02 -9.48
CA GLU A 146 -0.53 -1.06 -9.61
C GLU A 146 -1.06 -2.17 -8.73
N VAL A 147 -2.08 -2.86 -9.22
CA VAL A 147 -2.58 -4.08 -8.65
C VAL A 147 -1.51 -5.13 -8.97
N ALA A 148 -0.39 -5.02 -8.26
CA ALA A 148 0.37 -6.16 -7.83
C ALA A 148 -0.26 -6.74 -6.55
N THR A 149 -1.59 -6.58 -6.33
CA THR A 149 -2.27 -7.64 -5.57
C THR A 149 -2.09 -8.85 -6.44
N VAL A 150 -1.15 -9.67 -6.01
CA VAL A 150 -0.64 -10.76 -6.81
C VAL A 150 -1.82 -11.52 -7.35
N GLU A 151 -1.81 -11.86 -8.64
CA GLU A 151 -2.85 -12.70 -9.24
C GLU A 151 -3.22 -13.86 -8.28
N TRP A 152 -2.23 -14.45 -7.58
CA TRP A 152 -2.46 -15.48 -6.56
C TRP A 152 -3.38 -15.05 -5.40
N MET A 153 -3.36 -13.81 -4.94
CA MET A 153 -4.21 -13.34 -3.84
C MET A 153 -5.64 -13.13 -4.36
N ARG A 154 -5.78 -12.64 -5.60
CA ARG A 154 -7.07 -12.65 -6.31
C ARG A 154 -7.54 -14.05 -6.61
N GLU A 155 -6.68 -15.02 -6.90
CA GLU A 155 -7.05 -16.43 -7.08
C GLU A 155 -7.45 -17.06 -5.74
N MET A 156 -6.69 -16.79 -4.68
CA MET A 156 -6.92 -17.32 -3.34
C MET A 156 -8.25 -16.82 -2.75
N PHE A 157 -8.59 -15.55 -2.95
CA PHE A 157 -9.90 -15.00 -2.54
C PHE A 157 -10.96 -15.06 -3.64
N GLY A 158 -10.58 -15.19 -4.91
CA GLY A 158 -11.49 -15.24 -6.06
C GLY A 158 -12.27 -16.54 -6.14
N LEU A 159 -11.77 -17.60 -5.50
CA LEU A 159 -12.57 -18.80 -5.22
C LEU A 159 -13.79 -18.49 -4.36
N ALA A 160 -13.73 -17.50 -3.46
CA ALA A 160 -14.90 -17.17 -2.65
C ALA A 160 -16.03 -16.56 -3.48
N ARG A 161 -15.76 -15.88 -4.61
CA ARG A 161 -16.82 -15.25 -5.40
C ARG A 161 -17.59 -16.24 -6.25
N GLU A 162 -16.90 -17.12 -6.97
CA GLU A 162 -17.58 -18.19 -7.72
C GLU A 162 -18.28 -19.19 -6.78
N GLU A 163 -17.69 -19.53 -5.64
CA GLU A 163 -18.38 -20.40 -4.67
C GLU A 163 -19.57 -19.70 -4.02
N GLN A 164 -19.49 -18.41 -3.70
CA GLN A 164 -20.61 -17.67 -3.14
C GLN A 164 -21.75 -17.53 -4.15
N ASP A 165 -21.46 -17.26 -5.43
CA ASP A 165 -22.48 -17.22 -6.48
C ASP A 165 -23.07 -18.62 -6.74
N LYS A 166 -22.27 -19.69 -6.67
CA LYS A 166 -22.77 -21.08 -6.71
C LYS A 166 -23.59 -21.44 -5.49
N PHE A 167 -23.22 -20.94 -4.30
CA PHE A 167 -23.96 -21.20 -3.07
C PHE A 167 -25.32 -20.48 -3.07
N LEU A 168 -25.35 -19.23 -3.54
CA LEU A 168 -26.58 -18.44 -3.68
C LEU A 168 -27.48 -18.97 -4.80
N SER A 169 -26.91 -19.40 -5.94
CA SER A 169 -27.70 -19.97 -7.04
C SER A 169 -28.16 -21.40 -6.75
N GLY A 170 -27.35 -22.20 -6.03
CA GLY A 170 -27.69 -23.56 -5.63
C GLY A 170 -28.80 -23.64 -4.57
N GLN A 171 -28.95 -22.63 -3.71
CA GLN A 171 -29.96 -22.66 -2.65
C GLN A 171 -31.40 -22.42 -3.14
N ASN A 172 -31.59 -21.87 -4.33
CA ASN A 172 -32.92 -21.70 -4.91
C ASN A 172 -33.48 -22.98 -5.58
N GLY A 173 -32.69 -24.05 -5.69
CA GLY A 173 -33.10 -25.25 -6.43
C GLY A 173 -33.92 -26.30 -5.67
N THR A 174 -34.01 -26.26 -4.33
CA THR A 174 -34.54 -27.40 -3.54
C THR A 174 -35.87 -27.17 -2.80
N LYS A 175 -36.50 -25.99 -2.90
CA LYS A 175 -37.84 -25.75 -2.33
C LYS A 175 -38.90 -25.63 -3.42
N GLY A 176 -39.35 -26.78 -3.94
CA GLY A 176 -40.46 -26.77 -4.89
C GLY A 176 -40.94 -28.13 -5.38
N ARG A 177 -40.77 -29.21 -4.61
CA ARG A 177 -41.35 -30.52 -4.95
C ARG A 177 -42.14 -31.07 -3.76
N LYS A 178 -43.24 -30.39 -3.42
CA LYS A 178 -44.31 -30.92 -2.57
C LYS A 178 -45.63 -30.41 -3.11
N GLY A 179 -46.45 -31.31 -3.64
CA GLY A 179 -47.88 -31.08 -3.85
C GLY A 179 -48.31 -31.00 -5.31
N GLN A 180 -48.30 -32.12 -6.02
CA GLN A 180 -49.43 -32.59 -6.84
C GLN A 180 -49.19 -34.04 -7.28
#